data_AF-A0A4D4KZ42-F1
#
_entry.id   AF-A0A4D4KZ42-F1
#
_cell.length_a   1.000
_cell.length_b   1.000
_cell.length_c   1.000
_cell.angle_alpha   90.00
_cell.angle_beta   90.00
_cell.angle_gamma   90.00
#
_symmetry.space_group_name_H-M   'P 1'
#
loop_
_entity.id
_entity.type
_entity.pdbx_description
1 polymer ?
#
loop_
_entity_poly.entity_id
_entity_poly.type
_entity_poly.pdbx_seq_one_letter_code
_entity_poly.pdbx_strand_id
1 'polypeptide(L)'
;MGVADWLMAFRQNGHRKEIGKFLDFVYTENNVLDFVTEYDLLPVTTAVEQTMLGDREYKRLWRFLDELESAEFYPADKTSWAEVSKLIKQKIGSTVAKGGDPASVLGQIQREADAMENAGA
;
A
#
# COMPACT_ATOMS: atom_id res chain seq x y z
N MET A 1 -4.35 -7.23 -5.79
CA MET A 1 -4.59 -6.17 -4.78
C MET A 1 -3.23 -5.90 -4.16
N GLY A 2 -2.71 -4.69 -4.25
CA GLY A 2 -1.40 -4.36 -3.67
C GLY A 2 -1.43 -4.55 -2.15
N VAL A 3 -0.33 -5.01 -1.56
CA VAL A 3 -0.18 -5.10 -0.11
C VAL A 3 0.82 -4.04 0.30
N ALA A 4 0.50 -3.30 1.36
CA ALA A 4 1.43 -2.35 1.98
C ALA A 4 1.57 -2.76 3.45
N ASP A 5 2.80 -3.03 3.86
CA ASP A 5 3.15 -3.39 5.23
C ASP A 5 3.60 -2.16 6.02
N TRP A 6 3.24 -2.13 7.29
CA TRP A 6 3.44 -0.96 8.15
C TRP A 6 4.30 -1.33 9.35
N LEU A 7 5.41 -0.64 9.53
CA LEU A 7 6.15 -0.65 10.79
C LEU A 7 5.59 0.45 11.69
N MET A 8 4.94 0.06 12.79
CA MET A 8 4.31 0.98 13.72
C MET A 8 5.03 1.03 15.05
N ALA A 9 5.12 2.24 15.62
CA ALA A 9 5.58 2.44 16.98
C ALA A 9 4.50 3.12 17.83
N PHE A 10 4.30 2.61 19.05
CA PHE A 10 3.24 3.07 19.93
C PHE A 10 3.72 4.24 20.79
N ARG A 11 2.83 5.23 21.00
CA ARG A 11 3.11 6.41 21.85
C ARG A 11 3.20 6.08 23.34
N GLN A 12 2.72 4.91 23.73
CA GLN A 12 2.71 4.47 25.12
C GLN A 12 4.14 4.47 25.70
N ASN A 13 4.26 4.71 27.00
CA ASN A 13 5.52 4.64 27.76
C ASN A 13 6.58 5.73 27.45
N GLY A 14 6.30 6.67 26.53
CA GLY A 14 7.10 7.92 26.41
C GLY A 14 8.47 7.79 25.72
N HIS A 15 8.75 6.68 25.02
CA HIS A 15 10.06 6.39 24.42
C HIS A 15 10.28 6.98 23.01
N ARG A 16 9.78 8.20 22.75
CA ARG A 16 9.81 8.79 21.40
C ARG A 16 11.23 8.89 20.82
N LYS A 17 12.24 9.20 21.65
CA LYS A 17 13.63 9.39 21.19
C LYS A 17 14.29 8.07 20.81
N GLU A 18 14.07 7.04 21.62
CA GLU A 18 14.60 5.70 21.43
C GLU A 18 13.94 5.04 20.21
N ILE A 19 12.61 5.17 20.08
CA ILE A 19 11.86 4.74 18.91
C ILE A 19 12.39 5.42 17.64
N GLY A 20 12.58 6.75 17.68
CA GLY A 20 13.13 7.49 16.54
C GLY A 20 14.49 6.95 16.11
N LYS A 21 15.42 6.78 17.06
CA LYS A 21 16.74 6.21 16.78
C LYS A 21 16.68 4.80 16.18
N PHE A 22 15.76 3.97 16.64
CA PHE A 22 15.58 2.62 16.09
C PHE A 22 15.03 2.68 14.66
N LEU A 23 14.05 3.53 14.39
CA LEU A 23 13.50 3.69 13.04
C LEU A 23 14.57 4.28 12.08
N ASP A 24 15.36 5.25 12.53
CA ASP A 24 16.50 5.77 11.75
C ASP A 24 17.49 4.65 11.38
N PHE A 25 17.77 3.75 12.32
CA PHE A 25 18.61 2.57 12.07
C PHE A 25 17.95 1.62 11.06
N VAL A 26 16.69 1.24 11.25
CA VAL A 26 15.96 0.33 10.36
C VAL A 26 15.95 0.84 8.92
N TYR A 27 15.77 2.15 8.72
CA TYR A 27 15.70 2.77 7.40
C TYR A 27 17.04 3.24 6.82
N THR A 28 18.17 2.83 7.40
CA THR A 28 19.46 3.01 6.72
C THR A 28 19.50 2.19 5.42
N GLU A 29 20.17 2.72 4.40
CA GLU A 29 20.22 2.10 3.07
C GLU A 29 20.67 0.63 3.13
N ASN A 30 21.76 0.34 3.85
CA ASN A 30 22.26 -1.02 4.00
C ASN A 30 21.24 -1.96 4.65
N ASN A 31 20.60 -1.54 5.75
CA ASN A 31 19.64 -2.39 6.44
C ASN A 31 18.39 -2.67 5.59
N VAL A 32 17.91 -1.66 4.86
CA VAL A 32 16.78 -1.83 3.94
C VAL A 32 17.17 -2.71 2.76
N LEU A 33 18.35 -2.49 2.15
CA LEU A 33 18.85 -3.29 1.03
C LEU A 33 19.02 -4.77 1.42
N ASP A 34 19.63 -5.04 2.58
CA ASP A 34 19.80 -6.39 3.10
C ASP A 34 18.44 -7.07 3.31
N PHE A 35 17.49 -6.36 3.93
CA PHE A 35 16.15 -6.87 4.20
C PHE A 35 15.37 -7.19 2.92
N VAL A 36 15.34 -6.28 1.94
CA VAL A 36 14.59 -6.51 0.70
C VAL A 36 15.24 -7.54 -0.21
N THR A 37 16.57 -7.70 -0.12
CA THR A 37 17.31 -8.74 -0.85
C THR A 37 17.00 -10.12 -0.29
N GLU A 38 17.03 -10.28 1.03
CA GLU A 38 16.73 -11.56 1.71
C GLU A 38 15.33 -12.08 1.38
N TYR A 39 14.35 -11.17 1.30
CA TYR A 39 12.93 -11.53 1.16
C TYR A 39 12.33 -11.26 -0.23
N ASP A 40 13.15 -10.86 -1.21
CA ASP A 40 12.68 -10.50 -2.55
C ASP A 40 11.56 -9.44 -2.56
N LEU A 41 11.67 -8.46 -1.65
CA LEU A 41 10.69 -7.40 -1.48
C LEU A 41 11.03 -6.16 -2.32
N LEU A 42 10.03 -5.32 -2.52
CA LEU A 42 10.22 -3.99 -3.09
C LEU A 42 10.65 -3.01 -1.98
N PRO A 43 11.62 -2.12 -2.24
CA PRO A 43 12.09 -1.16 -1.26
C PRO A 43 11.07 -0.05 -1.02
N VAL A 44 11.08 0.47 0.20
CA VAL A 44 10.25 1.60 0.64
C VAL A 44 11.04 2.91 0.72
N THR A 45 12.27 2.91 0.21
CA THR A 45 13.15 4.09 0.16
C THR A 45 13.72 4.25 -1.24
N THR A 46 13.74 5.49 -1.74
CA THR A 46 14.21 5.82 -3.10
C THR A 46 15.69 5.49 -3.32
N ALA A 47 16.53 5.59 -2.27
CA ALA A 47 17.94 5.24 -2.38
C ALA A 47 18.14 3.75 -2.71
N VAL A 48 17.46 2.86 -1.98
CA VAL A 48 17.54 1.41 -2.24
C VAL A 48 16.89 1.04 -3.56
N GLU A 49 15.79 1.69 -3.94
CA GLU A 49 15.19 1.54 -5.28
C GLU A 49 16.21 1.83 -6.40
N GLN A 50 16.91 2.98 -6.31
CA GLN A 50 17.94 3.35 -7.29
C GLN A 50 19.10 2.36 -7.31
N THR A 51 19.55 1.91 -6.13
CA THR A 51 20.59 0.89 -6.00
C THR A 51 20.15 -0.43 -6.67
N MET A 52 18.90 -0.87 -6.44
CA MET A 52 18.36 -2.09 -7.05
C MET A 52 18.16 -1.97 -8.56
N LEU A 53 17.74 -0.81 -9.06
CA LEU A 53 17.63 -0.53 -10.51
C LEU A 53 19.01 -0.50 -11.20
N GLY A 54 20.06 -0.11 -10.47
CA GLY A 54 21.44 -0.08 -10.98
C GLY A 54 22.13 -1.43 -11.04
N ASP A 55 21.62 -2.45 -10.35
CA ASP A 55 22.25 -3.77 -10.24
C ASP A 55 21.45 -4.88 -10.96
N ARG A 56 22.16 -5.67 -11.77
CA ARG A 56 21.60 -6.78 -12.53
C ARG A 56 21.14 -7.95 -11.67
N GLU A 57 21.61 -8.06 -10.43
CA GLU A 57 21.11 -9.04 -9.47
C GLU A 57 19.59 -8.91 -9.28
N TYR A 58 19.08 -7.68 -9.23
CA TYR A 58 17.65 -7.39 -9.04
C TYR A 58 16.86 -7.25 -10.34
N LYS A 59 17.42 -7.69 -11.49
CA LYS A 59 16.75 -7.56 -12.80
C LYS A 59 15.34 -8.17 -12.82
N ARG A 60 15.08 -9.20 -12.00
CA ARG A 60 13.74 -9.80 -11.86
C ARG A 60 12.70 -8.86 -11.26
N LEU A 61 13.15 -7.86 -10.49
CA LEU A 61 12.32 -6.89 -9.78
C LEU A 61 12.16 -5.57 -10.54
N TRP A 62 13.01 -5.27 -11.54
CA TRP A 62 13.03 -3.95 -12.23
C TRP A 62 11.66 -3.49 -12.73
N ARG A 63 10.88 -4.38 -13.36
CA ARG A 63 9.53 -4.02 -13.82
C ARG A 63 8.61 -3.58 -12.68
N PHE A 64 8.79 -4.10 -11.47
CA PHE A 64 8.00 -3.70 -10.31
C PHE A 64 8.55 -2.43 -9.66
N LEU A 65 9.88 -2.27 -9.66
CA LEU A 65 10.55 -1.06 -9.17
C LEU A 65 10.15 0.15 -10.01
N ASP A 66 10.14 0.03 -11.34
CA ASP A 66 9.72 1.09 -12.27
C ASP A 66 8.28 1.59 -12.02
N GLU A 67 7.42 0.76 -11.42
CA GLU A 67 6.02 1.11 -11.14
C GLU A 67 5.86 1.82 -9.78
N LEU A 68 6.85 1.76 -8.88
CA LEU A 68 6.77 2.32 -7.53
C LEU A 68 6.59 3.84 -7.55
N GLU A 69 7.25 4.54 -8.47
CA GLU A 69 7.16 6.00 -8.60
C GLU A 69 5.72 6.48 -8.89
N SER A 70 4.94 5.67 -9.60
CA SER A 70 3.57 5.99 -10.01
C SER A 70 2.49 5.24 -9.22
N ALA A 71 2.89 4.43 -8.24
CA ALA A 71 1.97 3.59 -7.51
C ALA A 71 1.01 4.42 -6.62
N GLU A 72 -0.29 4.16 -6.77
CA GLU A 72 -1.30 4.68 -5.85
C GLU A 72 -1.65 3.62 -4.79
N PHE A 73 -1.44 3.96 -3.52
CA PHE A 73 -1.81 3.09 -2.41
C PHE A 73 -3.28 3.24 -2.05
N TYR A 74 -3.84 2.19 -1.45
CA TYR A 74 -5.19 2.24 -0.92
C TYR A 74 -5.33 3.36 0.11
N PRO A 75 -6.49 4.05 0.17
CA PRO A 75 -6.73 5.16 1.09
C PRO A 75 -7.00 4.63 2.51
N ALA A 76 -6.03 3.94 3.11
CA ALA A 76 -6.14 3.27 4.40
C ALA A 76 -6.28 4.24 5.58
N ASP A 77 -6.00 5.52 5.35
CA ASP A 77 -6.25 6.64 6.26
C ASP A 77 -7.74 6.99 6.37
N LYS A 78 -8.57 6.62 5.40
CA LYS A 78 -10.02 6.85 5.44
C LYS A 78 -10.72 5.79 6.28
N THR A 79 -11.54 6.24 7.23
CA THR A 79 -12.39 5.35 8.05
C THR A 79 -13.40 4.57 7.21
N SER A 80 -13.86 5.16 6.10
CA SER A 80 -14.79 4.56 5.14
C SER A 80 -14.18 3.41 4.32
N TRP A 81 -12.85 3.38 4.16
CA TRP A 81 -12.17 2.47 3.24
C TRP A 81 -12.42 0.99 3.52
N ALA A 82 -12.45 0.59 4.80
CA ALA A 82 -12.62 -0.81 5.18
C ALA A 82 -13.94 -1.40 4.65
N GLU A 83 -15.04 -0.64 4.77
CA GLU A 83 -16.35 -1.08 4.29
C GLU A 83 -16.45 -0.95 2.76
N VAL A 84 -15.92 0.12 2.16
CA VAL A 84 -15.88 0.27 0.69
C VAL A 84 -15.10 -0.87 0.03
N SER A 85 -13.94 -1.27 0.58
CA SER A 85 -13.15 -2.39 0.09
C SER A 85 -13.92 -3.71 0.13
N LYS A 86 -14.72 -3.93 1.20
CA LYS A 86 -15.60 -5.08 1.31
C LYS A 86 -16.71 -5.06 0.27
N LEU A 87 -17.36 -3.92 0.06
CA LEU A 87 -18.40 -3.75 -0.95
C LEU A 87 -17.89 -4.01 -2.37
N ILE A 88 -16.70 -3.49 -2.70
CA ILE A 88 -16.01 -3.77 -3.96
C ILE A 88 -15.84 -5.28 -4.13
N LYS A 89 -15.25 -5.98 -3.15
CA LYS A 89 -15.03 -7.44 -3.20
C LYS A 89 -16.32 -8.23 -3.40
N GLN A 90 -17.42 -7.79 -2.77
CA GLN A 90 -18.71 -8.46 -2.87
C GLN A 90 -19.42 -8.23 -4.22
N LYS A 91 -19.32 -7.02 -4.78
CA LYS A 91 -20.16 -6.60 -5.91
C LYS A 91 -19.44 -6.63 -7.26
N ILE A 92 -18.13 -6.38 -7.30
CA ILE A 92 -17.40 -6.13 -8.55
C ILE A 92 -17.47 -7.30 -9.54
N GLY A 93 -17.52 -8.54 -9.06
CA GLY A 93 -17.65 -9.72 -9.91
C GLY A 93 -18.93 -9.75 -10.75
N SER A 94 -20.01 -9.10 -10.28
CA SER A 94 -21.27 -9.04 -11.04
C SER A 94 -21.19 -8.14 -12.28
N THR A 95 -20.22 -7.23 -12.34
CA THR A 95 -20.01 -6.33 -13.50
C THR A 95 -19.62 -7.10 -14.77
N VAL A 96 -18.91 -8.22 -14.63
CA VAL A 96 -18.40 -9.03 -15.75
C VAL A 96 -19.24 -10.27 -16.01
N ALA A 97 -20.32 -10.48 -15.25
CA ALA A 97 -21.25 -11.56 -15.49
C ALA A 97 -22.05 -11.31 -16.78
N LYS A 98 -22.54 -12.38 -17.41
CA LYS A 98 -23.41 -12.25 -18.59
C LYS A 98 -24.66 -11.43 -18.25
N GLY A 99 -24.87 -10.34 -18.97
CA GLY A 99 -25.97 -9.39 -18.69
C GLY A 99 -25.72 -8.46 -17.50
N GLY A 100 -24.49 -8.38 -17.00
CA GLY A 100 -24.09 -7.43 -15.98
C GLY A 100 -24.20 -5.98 -16.45
N ASP A 101 -24.45 -5.07 -15.50
CA ASP A 101 -24.49 -3.63 -15.71
C ASP A 101 -23.39 -2.97 -14.86
N PRO A 102 -22.19 -2.78 -15.43
CA PRO A 102 -21.09 -2.12 -14.72
C PRO A 102 -21.44 -0.74 -14.21
N ALA A 103 -22.22 0.05 -14.97
CA ALA A 103 -22.57 1.42 -14.58
C ALA A 103 -23.43 1.43 -13.33
N SER A 104 -24.44 0.56 -13.26
CA SER A 104 -25.30 0.44 -12.08
C SER A 104 -24.55 -0.05 -10.85
N VAL A 105 -23.72 -1.09 -11.00
CA VAL A 105 -22.95 -1.68 -9.89
C VAL A 105 -21.90 -0.72 -9.35
N LEU A 106 -21.09 -0.11 -10.23
CA LEU A 106 -20.08 0.87 -9.82
C LEU A 106 -20.73 2.12 -9.25
N GLY A 107 -21.85 2.57 -9.82
CA GLY A 107 -22.63 3.68 -9.28
C GLY A 107 -23.22 3.40 -7.89
N GLN A 108 -23.58 2.15 -7.60
CA GLN A 108 -23.99 1.76 -6.24
C GLN A 108 -22.82 1.86 -5.26
N ILE A 109 -21.65 1.31 -5.61
CA ILE A 109 -20.45 1.36 -4.76
C ILE A 109 -20.08 2.82 -4.48
N GLN A 110 -20.11 3.69 -5.49
CA GLN A 110 -19.82 5.12 -5.34
C GLN A 110 -20.77 5.79 -4.34
N ARG A 111 -22.09 5.60 -4.48
CA ARG A 111 -23.07 6.20 -3.55
C ARG A 111 -22.87 5.73 -2.10
N GLU A 112 -22.54 4.45 -1.91
CA GLU A 112 -22.26 3.90 -0.58
C GLU A 112 -20.97 4.50 0.01
N ALA A 113 -19.91 4.65 -0.80
CA ALA A 113 -18.68 5.31 -0.41
C ALA A 113 -18.92 6.79 -0.02
N ASP A 114 -19.65 7.55 -0.85
CA ASP A 114 -19.97 8.96 -0.59
C ASP A 114 -20.80 9.13 0.69
N ALA A 115 -21.77 8.25 0.93
CA ALA A 115 -22.58 8.28 2.14
C ALA A 115 -21.75 8.02 3.41
N MET A 116 -20.81 7.06 3.36
CA MET A 116 -19.92 6.76 4.49
C MET A 116 -18.95 7.90 4.77
N GLU A 117 -18.37 8.50 3.73
CA GLU A 117 -17.46 9.64 3.89
C GLU A 117 -18.18 10.83 4.53
N ASN A 118 -19.40 11.14 4.06
CA ASN A 118 -20.20 12.23 4.60
C ASN A 118 -20.71 11.98 6.04
N ALA A 119 -20.87 10.71 6.43
CA ALA A 119 -21.30 10.35 7.79
C ALA A 119 -20.14 10.32 8.81
N GLY A 120 -18.90 10.21 8.33
CA GLY A 120 -17.69 10.19 9.15
C GLY A 120 -16.97 11.54 9.31
N ALA A 121 -17.40 12.56 8.54
CA ALA A 121 -16.97 13.96 8.67
C ALA A 121 -17.77 14.70 9.75
#